data_AF-A0A962SWK0-F1
#
_entry.id   AF-A0A962SWK0-F1
#
_cell.length_a   1.000
_cell.length_b   1.000
_cell.length_c   1.000
_cell.angle_alpha   90.00
_cell.angle_beta   90.00
_cell.angle_gamma   90.00
#
_symmetry.space_group_name_H-M   'P 1'
#
loop_
_entity.id
_entity.type
_entity.pdbx_description
1 polymer ?
#
loop_
_entity_poly.entity_id
_entity_poly.type
_entity_poly.pdbx_seq_one_letter_code
_entity_poly.pdbx_strand_id
1 'polypeptide(L)'
;MCSEQEWGGGFVDLYLAPCYARYHDMRHVYLIELKYLKRGEGSPAQWQKAIAEAQTQLQQYMQDARVRELLGPATLHPLILVYSGWELVYREEWGATTPATIPT
;
A
#
# COMPACT_ATOMS: atom_id res chain seq x y z
N MET A 1 -8.12 -14.09 -16.32
CA MET A 1 -7.27 -14.92 -15.44
C MET A 1 -7.02 -14.13 -14.17
N CYS A 2 -7.31 -14.71 -13.00
CA CYS A 2 -7.02 -14.09 -11.72
C CYS A 2 -5.88 -14.89 -11.11
N SER A 3 -4.66 -14.53 -11.51
CA SER A 3 -3.41 -15.10 -11.02
C SER A 3 -2.83 -14.10 -10.05
N GLU A 4 -2.49 -14.58 -8.86
CA GLU A 4 -1.40 -14.01 -8.09
C GLU A 4 -0.20 -13.92 -9.04
N GLN A 5 0.25 -12.70 -9.34
CA GLN A 5 1.40 -12.47 -10.20
C GLN A 5 2.52 -12.03 -9.27
N GLU A 6 3.51 -12.89 -9.08
CA GLU A 6 4.80 -12.48 -8.52
C GLU A 6 5.53 -11.69 -9.60
N TRP A 7 5.45 -10.37 -9.51
CA TRP A 7 6.10 -9.47 -10.45
C TRP A 7 7.57 -9.33 -10.05
N GLY A 8 8.42 -10.19 -10.63
CA GLY A 8 9.88 -10.13 -10.46
C GLY A 8 10.43 -8.80 -10.97
N GLY A 9 10.70 -7.86 -10.04
CA GLY A 9 11.26 -6.55 -10.41
C GLY A 9 11.29 -5.48 -9.30
N GLY A 10 11.28 -5.86 -8.02
CA GLY A 10 11.27 -4.87 -6.92
C GLY A 10 9.97 -4.09 -6.87
N PHE A 11 8.86 -4.82 -6.90
CA PHE A 11 7.51 -4.27 -6.77
C PHE A 11 7.17 -4.04 -5.29
N VAL A 12 6.07 -3.33 -5.03
CA VAL A 12 5.48 -3.13 -3.70
C VAL A 12 5.36 -4.47 -2.98
N ASP A 13 5.57 -4.51 -1.66
CA ASP A 13 5.56 -5.78 -0.91
C ASP A 13 4.24 -6.56 -1.09
N LEU A 14 3.09 -5.86 -1.14
CA LEU A 14 1.80 -6.47 -1.42
C LEU A 14 0.89 -5.55 -2.25
N TYR A 15 0.36 -6.09 -3.36
CA TYR A 15 -0.70 -5.48 -4.15
C TYR A 15 -1.94 -6.38 -4.15
N LEU A 16 -3.03 -5.91 -3.54
CA LEU A 16 -4.27 -6.65 -3.42
C LEU A 16 -5.32 -6.00 -4.32
N ALA A 17 -5.56 -6.59 -5.49
CA ALA A 17 -6.58 -6.16 -6.42
C ALA A 17 -7.70 -7.21 -6.56
N PRO A 18 -8.97 -6.77 -6.68
CA PRO A 18 -10.07 -7.67 -6.95
C PRO A 18 -9.93 -8.37 -8.31
N CYS A 19 -10.37 -9.62 -8.35
CA CYS A 19 -10.64 -10.32 -9.59
C CYS A 19 -11.95 -9.77 -10.19
N TYR A 20 -11.91 -8.64 -10.89
CA TYR A 20 -13.13 -7.98 -11.42
C TYR A 20 -13.97 -8.86 -12.35
N ALA A 21 -13.36 -9.87 -12.99
CA ALA A 21 -14.08 -10.86 -13.80
C ALA A 21 -15.04 -11.75 -12.98
N ARG A 22 -14.81 -11.89 -11.67
CA ARG A 22 -15.64 -12.70 -10.76
C ARG A 22 -16.35 -11.84 -9.71
N TYR A 23 -15.73 -10.76 -9.27
CA TYR A 23 -16.21 -9.88 -8.21
C TYR A 23 -16.27 -8.44 -8.71
N HIS A 24 -17.30 -8.16 -9.51
CA HIS A 24 -17.50 -6.87 -10.17
C HIS A 24 -17.94 -5.75 -9.21
N ASP A 25 -18.39 -6.13 -8.00
CA ASP A 25 -18.85 -5.26 -6.94
C ASP A 25 -17.75 -4.86 -5.95
N MET A 26 -16.58 -5.51 -6.00
CA MET A 26 -15.42 -5.12 -5.19
C MET A 26 -14.80 -3.83 -5.72
N ARG A 27 -14.78 -2.79 -4.89
CA ARG A 27 -14.35 -1.42 -5.25
C ARG A 27 -13.10 -0.95 -4.51
N HIS A 28 -12.34 -1.86 -3.91
CA HIS A 28 -11.18 -1.50 -3.10
C HIS A 28 -9.95 -2.27 -3.56
N VAL A 29 -8.87 -1.55 -3.81
CA VAL A 29 -7.54 -2.08 -4.14
C VAL A 29 -6.58 -1.59 -3.07
N TYR A 30 -5.74 -2.47 -2.53
CA TYR A 30 -4.74 -2.09 -1.54
C TYR A 30 -3.34 -2.17 -2.10
N LEU A 31 -2.55 -1.16 -1.81
CA LEU A 31 -1.13 -1.08 -2.16
C LEU A 31 -0.37 -0.95 -0.83
N ILE A 32 0.26 -2.02 -0.36
CA ILE A 32 0.83 -2.09 0.98
C ILE A 32 2.35 -2.17 0.90
N GLU A 33 3.00 -1.14 1.45
CA GLU A 33 4.45 -1.06 1.56
C GLU A 33 4.88 -1.42 2.99
N LEU A 34 5.78 -2.39 3.12
CA LEU A 34 6.28 -2.92 4.38
C LEU A 34 7.73 -2.48 4.59
N LYS A 35 8.00 -1.79 5.69
CA LYS A 35 9.37 -1.51 6.13
C LYS A 35 9.69 -2.29 7.39
N TYR A 36 10.84 -2.96 7.37
CA TYR A 36 11.34 -3.72 8.51
C TYR A 36 12.59 -3.07 9.08
N LEU A 37 12.53 -2.75 10.37
CA LEU A 37 13.65 -2.24 11.16
C LEU A 37 14.13 -3.33 12.11
N LYS A 38 15.44 -3.41 12.30
CA LYS A 38 16.02 -4.32 13.29
C LYS A 38 15.57 -3.94 14.70
N ARG A 39 15.49 -4.95 15.58
CA ARG A 39 15.13 -4.73 16.99
C ARG A 39 16.16 -3.81 17.64
N GLY A 40 15.68 -2.77 18.31
CA GLY A 40 16.53 -1.81 19.02
C GLY A 40 17.16 -0.73 18.13
N GLU A 41 17.05 -0.84 16.80
CA GLU A 41 17.41 0.22 15.84
C GLU A 41 16.20 1.13 15.53
N GLY A 42 15.18 1.13 16.39
CA GLY A 42 13.98 1.94 16.22
C GLY A 42 14.15 3.35 16.76
N SER A 43 15.13 4.12 16.27
CA SER A 43 15.17 5.55 16.61
C SER A 43 14.08 6.31 15.84
N PRO A 44 13.52 7.40 16.39
CA PRO A 44 12.52 8.22 15.69
C PRO A 44 13.00 8.69 14.31
N ALA A 45 14.30 8.95 14.16
CA ALA A 45 14.90 9.36 12.89
C ALA A 45 14.88 8.23 11.84
N GLN A 46 15.13 6.98 12.24
CA GLN A 46 15.07 5.83 11.34
C GLN A 46 13.64 5.50 10.93
N TRP A 47 12.68 5.70 11.83
CA TRP A 47 11.25 5.56 11.52
C TRP A 47 10.83 6.57 10.47
N GLN A 48 11.18 7.84 10.68
CA GLN A 48 10.85 8.90 9.74
C GLN A 48 11.46 8.66 8.36
N LYS A 49 12.69 8.15 8.32
CA LYS A 49 13.35 7.77 7.07
C LYS A 49 12.60 6.62 6.37
N ALA A 50 12.27 5.56 7.09
CA ALA A 50 11.53 4.41 6.55
C ALA A 50 10.15 4.83 6.01
N ILE A 51 9.44 5.69 6.73
CA ILE A 51 8.15 6.24 6.31
C ILE A 51 8.31 7.07 5.03
N ALA A 52 9.29 7.98 4.98
CA ALA A 52 9.53 8.81 3.79
C ALA A 52 9.92 7.97 2.55
N GLU A 53 10.72 6.91 2.74
CA GLU A 53 11.03 5.96 1.68
C GLU A 53 9.78 5.21 1.21
N ALA A 54 8.94 4.74 2.14
CA ALA A 54 7.68 4.08 1.80
C ALA A 54 6.71 5.00 1.05
N GLN A 55 6.57 6.26 1.48
CA GLN A 55 5.78 7.27 0.79
C GLN A 55 6.28 7.50 -0.64
N THR A 56 7.60 7.62 -0.82
CA THR A 56 8.20 7.81 -2.15
C THR A 56 7.90 6.63 -3.07
N GLN A 57 8.00 5.40 -2.55
CA GLN A 57 7.72 4.18 -3.32
C GLN A 57 6.24 4.08 -3.67
N LEU A 58 5.33 4.26 -2.71
CA LEU A 58 3.90 4.33 -2.96
C LEU A 58 3.55 5.42 -3.99
N GLN A 59 4.21 6.59 -3.93
CA GLN A 59 4.00 7.67 -4.89
C GLN A 59 4.34 7.26 -6.32
N GLN A 60 5.44 6.53 -6.49
CA GLN A 60 5.88 6.01 -7.77
C GLN A 60 4.90 4.97 -8.30
N TYR A 61 4.45 4.04 -7.45
CA TYR A 61 3.46 3.02 -7.82
C TYR A 61 2.11 3.63 -8.20
N MET A 62 1.64 4.65 -7.48
CA MET A 62 0.40 5.37 -7.81
C MET A 62 0.45 6.10 -9.17
N GLN A 63 1.66 6.40 -9.65
CA GLN A 63 1.90 7.00 -10.96
C GLN A 63 2.18 5.97 -12.05
N ASP A 64 2.46 4.72 -11.70
CA ASP A 64 2.70 3.64 -12.65
C ASP A 64 1.43 3.36 -13.46
N ALA A 65 1.57 3.41 -14.79
CA ALA A 65 0.48 3.19 -15.72
C ALA A 65 -0.21 1.83 -15.51
N ARG A 66 0.54 0.81 -15.06
CA ARG A 66 0.03 -0.55 -14.84
C ARG A 66 -0.90 -0.62 -13.63
N VAL A 67 -0.57 0.08 -12.54
CA VAL A 67 -1.43 0.16 -11.35
C VAL A 67 -2.73 0.89 -11.70
N ARG A 68 -2.64 1.94 -12.51
CA ARG A 68 -3.80 2.71 -12.99
C ARG A 68 -4.70 1.91 -13.93
N GLU A 69 -4.13 1.08 -14.79
CA GLU A 69 -4.87 0.20 -15.69
C GLU A 69 -5.64 -0.89 -14.91
N LEU A 70 -5.03 -1.44 -13.86
CA LEU A 70 -5.64 -2.46 -13.00
C LEU A 70 -6.67 -1.91 -12.00
N LEU A 71 -6.63 -0.61 -11.71
CA LEU A 71 -7.53 0.04 -10.75
C LEU A 71 -8.99 0.04 -11.20
N GLY A 72 -9.25 0.22 -12.50
CA GLY A 72 -10.62 0.32 -13.02
C GLY A 72 -11.47 1.33 -12.23
N PRO A 73 -12.68 0.96 -11.76
CA PRO A 73 -13.54 1.83 -10.95
C PRO A 73 -13.24 1.80 -9.45
N ALA A 74 -12.24 1.05 -8.99
CA ALA A 74 -11.97 0.88 -7.57
C ALA A 74 -11.18 2.05 -6.97
N THR A 75 -11.40 2.27 -5.67
CA THR A 75 -10.61 3.15 -4.83
C THR A 75 -9.31 2.47 -4.45
N LEU A 76 -8.19 3.16 -4.68
CA LEU A 76 -6.86 2.74 -4.23
C LEU A 76 -6.64 3.15 -2.77
N HIS A 77 -6.15 2.22 -1.97
CA HIS A 77 -5.79 2.40 -0.57
C HIS A 77 -4.28 2.14 -0.39
N PRO A 78 -3.44 3.18 -0.40
CA PRO A 78 -2.01 3.04 -0.11
C PRO A 78 -1.82 2.89 1.40
N LEU A 79 -1.16 1.82 1.83
CA LEU A 79 -0.88 1.55 3.25
C LEU A 79 0.62 1.47 3.47
N ILE A 80 1.08 2.14 4.52
CA ILE A 80 2.45 2.05 5.02
C ILE A 80 2.42 1.30 6.33
N LEU A 81 3.19 0.22 6.45
CA LEU A 81 3.39 -0.49 7.70
C LEU A 81 4.89 -0.57 8.01
N VAL A 82 5.28 -0.12 9.21
CA VAL A 82 6.67 -0.21 9.67
C VAL A 82 6.73 -1.09 10.90
N TYR A 83 7.54 -2.14 10.81
CA TYR A 83 7.82 -3.07 11.90
C TYR A 83 9.21 -2.81 12.50
N SER A 84 9.34 -2.92 13.82
CA SER A 84 10.62 -3.06 14.51
C SER A 84 10.66 -4.44 15.18
N GLY A 85 11.45 -5.36 14.63
CA GLY A 85 11.30 -6.76 15.00
C GLY A 85 9.89 -7.26 14.65
N TRP A 86 9.15 -7.76 15.63
CA TRP A 86 7.75 -8.19 15.48
C TRP A 86 6.72 -7.10 15.81
N GLU A 87 7.16 -5.95 16.30
CA GLU A 87 6.26 -4.88 16.75
C GLU A 87 5.91 -3.96 15.59
N LEU A 88 4.62 -3.77 15.33
CA LEU A 88 4.14 -2.76 14.39
C LEU A 88 4.26 -1.39 15.07
N VAL A 89 5.25 -0.61 14.67
CA VAL A 89 5.57 0.70 15.27
C VAL A 89 4.91 1.88 14.56
N TYR A 90 4.55 1.71 13.29
CA TYR A 90 3.83 2.73 12.52
C TYR A 90 2.88 2.10 11.51
N ARG A 91 1.70 2.70 11.37
CA ARG A 91 0.69 2.35 10.37
C ARG A 91 -0.03 3.59 9.90
N GLU A 92 -0.13 3.78 8.60
CA GLU A 92 -0.85 4.91 7.99
C GLU A 92 -1.46 4.49 6.66
N GLU A 93 -2.68 4.95 6.39
CA GLU A 93 -3.22 4.97 5.03
C GLU A 93 -2.80 6.28 4.36
N TRP A 94 -1.82 6.17 3.48
CA TRP A 94 -1.17 7.32 2.89
C TRP A 94 -1.99 7.84 1.71
N GLY A 95 -2.31 9.13 1.72
CA GLY A 95 -3.10 9.74 0.65
C GLY A 95 -4.60 9.41 0.68
N ALA A 96 -5.12 8.90 1.82
CA ALA A 96 -6.56 8.80 2.05
C ALA A 96 -7.20 10.19 1.88
N THR A 97 -7.78 10.44 0.71
CA THR A 97 -8.83 11.44 0.58
C THR A 97 -10.01 10.81 1.28
N THR A 98 -10.25 11.20 2.53
CA THR A 98 -11.45 10.84 3.30
C THR A 98 -12.65 10.91 2.37
N PRO A 99 -13.33 9.78 2.03
CA PRO A 99 -14.63 9.90 1.42
C PRO A 99 -15.50 10.62 2.44
N ALA A 100 -16.00 11.78 2.06
CA ALA A 100 -16.83 12.63 2.89
C ALA A 100 -17.84 11.77 3.65
N THR A 101 -17.82 11.92 4.98
CA THR A 101 -18.83 11.42 5.91
C THR A 101 -20.20 11.54 5.25
N ILE A 102 -20.87 10.42 4.99
CA ILE A 102 -22.29 10.43 4.66
C ILE A 102 -22.99 10.76 5.99
N PRO A 103 -23.58 11.96 6.17
CA PRO A 103 -24.38 12.19 7.36
C PRO A 103 -25.65 11.33 7.28
N THR A 104 -26.02 10.80 8.44
CA THR A 104 -27.17 9.96 8.77
C THR A 104 -28.50 10.48 8.22
#